data_AF-A0A257H9M7-F1
#
_entry.id   AF-A0A257H9M7-F1
#
_cell.length_a   1.000
_cell.length_b   1.000
_cell.length_c   1.000
_cell.angle_alpha   90.00
_cell.angle_beta   90.00
_cell.angle_gamma   90.00
#
_symmetry.space_group_name_H-M   'P 1'
#
loop_
_entity.id
_entity.type
_entity.pdbx_description
1 polymer ?
#
loop_
_entity_poly.entity_id
_entity_poly.type
_entity_poly.pdbx_seq_one_letter_code
_entity_poly.pdbx_strand_id
1 'polypeptide(L)'
;MPAPPRSFLTVTDTAIRRQVPALDIAGWAIDGEIALSAVQPTVETADKQIASGIVEIDGADVVALFRREGASRKPALVRRFRRSKKTE
;
A
#
# COMPACT_ATOMS: atom_id res chain seq x y z
N MET A 1 21.27 19.40 -5.99
CA MET A 1 20.30 19.02 -7.05
C MET A 1 19.04 18.50 -6.37
N PRO A 2 17.84 19.05 -6.63
CA PRO A 2 16.62 18.51 -6.05
C PRO A 2 16.37 17.09 -6.57
N ALA A 3 15.87 16.20 -5.71
CA ALA A 3 15.49 14.85 -6.13
C ALA A 3 14.36 14.93 -7.17
N PRO A 4 14.30 13.99 -8.14
CA PRO A 4 13.17 13.94 -9.07
C PRO A 4 11.85 13.82 -8.30
N PRO A 5 10.76 14.44 -8.78
CA PRO A 5 9.45 14.35 -8.14
C PRO A 5 9.03 12.88 -8.02
N ARG A 6 8.68 12.46 -6.81
CA ARG A 6 8.20 11.10 -6.54
C ARG A 6 6.69 11.07 -6.74
N SER A 7 6.20 10.24 -7.65
CA SER A 7 4.75 10.03 -7.84
C SER A 7 4.08 9.31 -6.67
N PHE A 8 4.87 8.62 -5.84
CA PHE A 8 4.39 7.89 -4.66
C PHE A 8 5.30 8.16 -3.47
N LEU A 9 4.72 8.22 -2.28
CA LEU A 9 5.46 8.20 -1.02
C LEU A 9 5.31 6.82 -0.38
N THR A 10 6.39 6.33 0.22
CA THR A 10 6.28 5.12 1.04
C THR A 10 5.41 5.40 2.27
N VAL A 11 4.81 4.36 2.85
CA VAL A 11 4.07 4.49 4.11
C VAL A 11 4.96 5.13 5.18
N THR A 12 6.23 4.71 5.28
CA THR A 12 7.22 5.27 6.20
C THR A 12 7.52 6.74 5.94
N ASP A 13 7.77 7.15 4.70
CA ASP A 13 8.03 8.56 4.36
C ASP A 13 6.83 9.44 4.72
N THR A 14 5.61 8.94 4.46
CA THR A 14 4.37 9.65 4.76
C THR A 14 4.18 9.81 6.26
N ALA A 15 4.42 8.75 7.03
CA ALA A 15 4.39 8.74 8.48
C ALA A 15 5.37 9.76 9.09
N ILE A 16 6.63 9.78 8.60
CA ILE A 16 7.67 10.73 9.02
C ILE A 16 7.22 12.18 8.77
N ARG A 17 6.70 12.48 7.58
CA ARG A 17 6.24 13.84 7.21
C ARG A 17 5.05 14.31 8.02
N ARG A 18 4.21 13.39 8.47
CA ARG A 18 3.03 13.67 9.29
C ARG A 18 3.29 13.59 10.79
N GLN A 19 4.48 13.16 11.21
CA GLN A 19 4.86 12.93 12.61
C GLN A 19 3.92 11.95 13.34
N VAL A 20 3.45 10.93 12.61
CA VAL A 20 2.60 9.86 13.14
C VAL A 20 3.25 8.50 12.97
N PRO A 21 2.90 7.48 13.77
CA PRO A 21 3.25 6.08 13.50
C PRO A 21 2.78 5.62 12.10
N ALA A 22 3.54 4.70 11.47
CA ALA A 22 3.14 4.08 10.22
C ALA A 22 1.80 3.32 10.32
N LEU A 23 1.47 2.84 11.53
CA LEU A 23 0.18 2.23 11.84
C LEU A 23 -0.99 3.17 11.55
N ASP A 24 -0.84 4.47 11.82
CA ASP A 24 -1.91 5.46 11.65
C ASP A 24 -2.17 5.70 10.16
N ILE A 25 -1.12 5.68 9.32
CA ILE A 25 -1.27 5.74 7.85
C ILE A 25 -2.07 4.54 7.34
N ALA A 26 -1.83 3.34 7.86
CA ALA A 26 -2.60 2.16 7.52
C ALA A 26 -4.05 2.22 8.05
N GLY A 27 -4.25 2.82 9.23
CA GLY A 27 -5.58 3.12 9.77
C GLY A 27 -6.39 4.05 8.86
N TRP A 28 -5.79 5.16 8.43
CA TRP A 28 -6.42 6.09 7.48
C TRP A 28 -6.75 5.42 6.14
N ALA A 29 -5.97 4.43 5.71
CA ALA A 29 -6.28 3.65 4.52
C ALA A 29 -7.45 2.69 4.72
N ILE A 30 -7.63 2.13 5.93
CA ILE A 30 -8.83 1.35 6.30
C ILE A 30 -10.06 2.26 6.27
N ASP A 31 -9.94 3.48 6.78
CA ASP A 31 -11.02 4.46 6.83
C ASP A 31 -11.32 5.10 5.45
N GLY A 32 -10.48 4.83 4.43
CA GLY A 32 -10.65 5.33 3.06
C GLY A 32 -10.14 6.76 2.83
N GLU A 33 -9.45 7.34 3.80
CA GLU A 33 -8.90 8.70 3.75
C GLU A 33 -7.65 8.79 2.86
N ILE A 34 -6.90 7.69 2.72
CA ILE A 34 -5.71 7.60 1.85
C ILE A 34 -5.71 6.26 1.10
N ALA A 35 -5.41 6.29 -0.19
CA ALA A 35 -5.22 5.06 -0.97
C ALA A 35 -3.83 4.45 -0.72
N LEU A 36 -3.78 3.15 -0.43
CA LEU A 36 -2.53 2.38 -0.42
C LEU A 36 -2.35 1.65 -1.75
N SER A 37 -1.15 1.73 -2.28
CA SER A 37 -0.78 1.04 -3.53
C SER A 37 0.48 0.21 -3.35
N ALA A 38 0.52 -0.93 -4.02
CA ALA A 38 1.67 -1.81 -4.09
C ALA A 38 2.00 -2.13 -5.55
N VAL A 39 3.28 -2.44 -5.80
CA VAL A 39 3.70 -2.99 -7.08
C VAL A 39 3.49 -4.49 -7.05
N GLN A 40 2.63 -4.99 -7.92
CA GLN A 40 2.34 -6.41 -8.07
C GLN A 40 3.14 -6.99 -9.24
N PRO A 41 3.86 -8.11 -9.05
CA PRO A 41 4.44 -8.86 -10.17
C PRO A 41 3.31 -9.41 -11.07
N THR A 42 3.66 -9.91 -12.24
CA THR A 42 2.68 -10.56 -13.11
C THR A 42 2.10 -11.79 -12.42
N VAL A 43 0.78 -11.79 -12.22
CA VAL A 43 0.02 -12.89 -11.66
C VAL A 43 -1.19 -13.19 -12.53
N GLU A 44 -1.62 -14.45 -12.51
CA GLU A 44 -2.90 -14.87 -13.07
C GLU A 44 -3.94 -14.89 -11.94
N THR A 45 -5.07 -14.24 -12.17
CA THR A 45 -6.20 -14.21 -11.23
C THR A 45 -7.08 -15.45 -11.38
N ALA A 46 -8.01 -15.66 -10.43
CA ALA A 46 -8.96 -16.77 -10.49
C ALA A 46 -9.78 -16.82 -11.80
N ASP A 47 -10.04 -15.65 -12.40
CA ASP A 47 -10.80 -15.50 -13.64
C ASP A 47 -9.92 -15.56 -14.90
N LYS A 48 -8.69 -16.11 -14.79
CA LYS A 48 -7.68 -16.19 -15.87
C LYS A 48 -7.28 -14.84 -16.45
N GLN A 49 -7.46 -13.76 -15.70
CA GLN A 49 -6.98 -12.44 -16.09
C GLN A 49 -5.55 -12.25 -15.61
N ILE A 50 -4.69 -11.77 -16.50
CA ILE A 50 -3.32 -11.38 -16.17
C ILE A 50 -3.35 -9.98 -15.55
N ALA A 51 -2.76 -9.85 -14.35
CA ALA A 51 -2.62 -8.59 -13.64
C ALA A 51 -1.16 -8.34 -13.27
N SER A 52 -0.69 -7.12 -13.49
CA SER A 52 0.65 -6.66 -13.11
C SER A 52 0.64 -5.14 -12.92
N GLY A 53 1.68 -4.62 -12.27
CA GLY A 53 1.89 -3.18 -12.12
C GLY A 53 1.37 -2.64 -10.80
N ILE A 54 1.01 -1.35 -10.78
CA ILE A 54 0.56 -0.67 -9.56
C ILE A 54 -0.90 -1.01 -9.30
N VAL A 55 -1.16 -1.60 -8.14
CA VAL A 55 -2.50 -1.98 -7.68
C VAL A 55 -2.81 -1.29 -6.37
N GLU A 56 -4.06 -0.90 -6.20
CA GLU A 56 -4.59 -0.44 -4.93
C GLU A 56 -4.95 -1.65 -4.06
N ILE A 57 -4.55 -1.61 -2.79
CA ILE A 57 -4.77 -2.67 -1.81
C ILE A 57 -5.53 -2.13 -0.61
N ASP A 58 -6.26 -3.02 0.06
CA ASP A 58 -6.97 -2.68 1.29
C ASP A 58 -5.98 -2.46 2.44
N GLY A 59 -6.15 -1.38 3.21
CA GLY A 59 -5.36 -1.12 4.40
C GLY A 59 -5.48 -2.24 5.44
N ALA A 60 -6.65 -2.87 5.53
CA ALA A 60 -6.91 -3.96 6.47
C ALA A 60 -6.06 -5.21 6.17
N ASP A 61 -5.71 -5.44 4.90
CA ASP A 61 -4.88 -6.57 4.50
C ASP A 61 -3.42 -6.40 4.97
N VAL A 62 -2.95 -5.16 5.14
CA VAL A 62 -1.53 -4.85 5.43
C VAL A 62 -1.27 -4.16 6.77
N VAL A 63 -2.29 -3.74 7.50
CA VAL A 63 -2.15 -3.02 8.79
C VAL A 63 -1.30 -3.78 9.81
N ALA A 64 -1.35 -5.11 9.78
CA ALA A 64 -0.56 -5.97 10.67
C ALA A 64 0.96 -5.88 10.44
N LEU A 65 1.41 -5.36 9.30
CA LEU A 65 2.83 -5.12 9.01
C LEU A 65 3.39 -3.92 9.80
N PHE A 66 2.55 -2.95 10.14
CA PHE A 66 2.96 -1.67 10.73
C PHE A 66 2.81 -1.62 12.26
N ARG A 67 2.75 -2.80 12.92
CA ARG A 67 2.60 -2.89 14.37
C ARG A 67 3.74 -2.22 15.12
N ARG A 68 3.40 -1.53 16.21
CA ARG A 68 4.32 -0.75 17.05
C ARG A 68 5.32 -1.64 17.81
N GLU A 69 4.92 -2.85 18.17
CA GLU A 69 5.71 -3.87 18.90
C GLU A 69 6.71 -4.63 18.00
N GLY A 70 7.04 -4.07 16.83
CA GLY A 70 7.89 -4.69 15.83
C GLY A 70 7.09 -5.21 14.63
N ALA A 71 7.65 -5.03 13.43
CA ALA A 71 7.05 -5.52 12.21
C ALA A 71 6.81 -7.03 12.32
N SER A 72 5.58 -7.46 12.04
CA SER A 72 5.27 -8.88 11.96
C SER A 72 6.21 -9.53 10.93
N ARG A 73 6.97 -10.55 11.34
CA ARG A 73 7.74 -11.39 10.39
C ARG A 73 6.84 -12.21 9.47
N LYS A 74 5.53 -12.28 9.77
CA LYS A 74 4.56 -12.97 8.94
C LYS A 74 4.20 -12.08 7.74
N PRO A 75 4.15 -12.65 6.52
CA PRO A 75 3.69 -11.92 5.35
C PRO A 75 2.23 -11.48 5.55
N ALA A 76 1.90 -10.31 4.99
CA ALA A 76 0.52 -9.89 4.81
C ALA A 76 -0.08 -10.62 3.60
N LEU A 77 -1.34 -11.04 3.72
CA LEU A 77 -2.07 -11.64 2.61
C LEU A 77 -3.01 -10.61 2.02
N VAL A 78 -2.70 -10.12 0.83
CA VAL A 78 -3.62 -9.27 0.05
C VAL A 78 -4.60 -10.19 -0.68
N ARG A 79 -5.88 -10.14 -0.32
CA ARG A 79 -6.90 -11.03 -0.90
C ARG A 79 -7.59 -10.41 -2.10
N ARG A 80 -7.64 -9.09 -2.15
CA ARG A 80 -8.30 -8.32 -3.20
C ARG A 80 -7.44 -7.11 -3.52
N PHE A 81 -7.32 -6.83 -4.81
CA PHE A 81 -6.65 -5.64 -5.30
C PHE A 81 -7.46 -5.05 -6.45
N ARG A 82 -7.37 -3.73 -6.63
CA ARG A 82 -7.96 -3.03 -7.76
C ARG A 82 -6.85 -2.45 -8.61
N ARG A 83 -7.00 -2.43 -9.93
CA ARG A 83 -6.06 -1.65 -10.77
C ARG A 83 -6.16 -0.20 -10.33
N SER A 84 -5.01 0.41 -10.04
CA SER A 84 -4.97 1.85 -9.79
C SER A 84 -5.55 2.54 -11.02
N LYS A 85 -6.55 3.41 -10.84
CA LYS A 85 -7.04 4.23 -11.95
C LYS A 85 -5.85 5.05 -12.44
N LYS A 86 -5.46 4.87 -13.70
CA LYS A 86 -4.62 5.87 -14.36
C LYS A 86 -5.42 7.17 -14.33
N THR A 87 -4.99 8.13 -13.53
CA THR A 87 -5.40 9.51 -13.72
C THR A 87 -4.77 9.94 -15.05
N GLU A 88 -5.62 10.11 -16.05
CA GLU A 88 -5.26 10.61 -17.39
C GLU A 88 -4.89 12.10 -17.33
#